data_AF-A0A3E1EH87-F1
#
_entry.id   AF-A0A3E1EH87-F1
#
_cell.length_a   1.000
_cell.length_b   1.000
_cell.length_c   1.000
_cell.angle_alpha   90.00
_cell.angle_beta   90.00
_cell.angle_gamma   90.00
#
_symmetry.space_group_name_H-M   'P 1'
#
loop_
_entity.id
_entity.type
_entity.pdbx_description
1 polymer ?
#
loop_
_entity_poly.entity_id
_entity_poly.type
_entity_poly.pdbx_seq_one_letter_code
_entity_poly.pdbx_strand_id
1 'polypeptide(L)'
;MPAQLKLSASDRDTLLSESEYLTLQSFGHFDLKTSSWILTPPDFRSLGGALFGDRRCNRVFIYQNGAQSYYSSRGFRAKLSL
;
A
#
# COMPACT_ATOMS: atom_id res chain seq x y z
N MET A 1 -1.12 -14.96 -18.90
CA MET A 1 -1.61 -14.59 -17.56
C MET A 1 -0.38 -14.32 -16.71
N PRO A 2 -0.03 -13.07 -16.38
CA PRO A 2 1.13 -12.83 -15.52
C PRO A 2 0.88 -13.44 -14.15
N ALA A 3 1.88 -14.12 -13.62
CA ALA A 3 1.82 -14.78 -12.32
C ALA A 3 1.43 -13.77 -11.24
N GLN A 4 0.28 -13.98 -10.60
CA GLN A 4 -0.12 -13.18 -9.43
C GLN A 4 0.87 -13.48 -8.31
N LEU A 5 1.69 -12.49 -7.95
CA LEU A 5 2.49 -12.54 -6.73
C LEU A 5 1.52 -12.60 -5.53
N LYS A 6 1.21 -13.81 -5.07
CA LYS A 6 0.45 -14.04 -3.84
C LYS A 6 1.39 -13.67 -2.69
N LEU A 7 1.28 -12.43 -2.18
CA LEU A 7 1.83 -12.07 -0.87
C LEU A 7 1.35 -13.14 0.13
N SER A 8 2.30 -13.80 0.78
CA SER A 8 2.00 -14.80 1.81
C SER A 8 1.36 -14.09 3.01
N ALA A 9 0.69 -14.84 3.89
CA ALA A 9 0.08 -14.25 5.09
C ALA A 9 1.12 -13.48 5.92
N SER A 10 2.35 -13.99 5.98
CA SER A 10 3.48 -13.39 6.69
C SER A 10 3.96 -12.06 6.09
N ASP A 11 3.73 -11.82 4.80
CA ASP A 11 4.14 -10.57 4.13
C ASP A 11 3.15 -9.42 4.36
N ARG A 12 1.98 -9.70 4.97
CA ARG A 12 0.95 -8.68 5.22
C ARG A 12 1.20 -7.89 6.49
N ASP A 13 1.76 -8.55 7.51
CA ASP A 13 2.05 -7.93 8.81
C ASP A 13 3.24 -6.95 8.74
N THR A 14 3.99 -7.00 7.64
CA THR A 14 5.09 -6.07 7.37
C THR A 14 4.65 -4.86 6.57
N LEU A 15 3.44 -4.82 5.99
CA LEU A 15 2.96 -3.63 5.28
C LEU A 15 2.84 -2.44 6.25
N LEU A 16 3.18 -1.24 5.76
CA LEU A 16 3.04 -0.04 6.57
C LEU A 16 1.57 0.25 6.85
N SER A 17 1.23 0.56 8.09
CA SER A 17 -0.06 1.17 8.43
C SER A 17 -0.20 2.57 7.81
N GLU A 18 -1.41 3.14 7.84
CA GLU A 18 -1.62 4.53 7.40
C GLU A 18 -0.73 5.52 8.16
N SER A 19 -0.59 5.34 9.48
CA SER A 19 0.25 6.22 10.31
C SER A 19 1.74 6.06 10.01
N GLU A 20 2.20 4.84 9.78
CA GLU A 20 3.59 4.57 9.37
C GLU A 20 3.87 5.13 7.97
N TYR A 21 2.91 5.04 7.05
CA TYR A 21 3.01 5.63 5.72
C TYR A 21 3.08 7.18 5.77
N LEU A 22 2.27 7.82 6.63
CA LEU A 22 2.36 9.26 6.86
C LEU A 22 3.71 9.64 7.50
N THR A 23 4.21 8.82 8.42
CA THR A 23 5.53 9.02 9.04
C THR A 23 6.64 8.91 8.00
N LEU A 24 6.59 7.93 7.09
CA LEU A 24 7.51 7.81 5.96
C LEU A 24 7.58 9.11 5.13
N GLN A 25 6.43 9.74 4.88
CA GLN A 25 6.33 10.99 4.09
C GLN A 25 6.91 12.23 4.80
N SER A 26 7.21 12.14 6.10
CA SER A 26 7.96 13.19 6.83
C SER A 26 9.47 13.12 6.57
N PHE A 27 10.01 11.96 6.19
CA PHE A 27 11.42 11.78 5.86
C PHE A 27 11.76 12.16 4.41
N GLY A 28 10.75 12.34 3.57
CA GLY A 28 10.95 12.69 2.16
C GLY A 28 9.68 12.61 1.33
N HIS A 29 9.82 12.90 0.04
CA HIS A 29 8.73 12.87 -0.91
C HIS A 29 8.69 11.53 -1.63
N PHE A 30 7.84 10.61 -1.15
CA PHE A 30 7.71 9.26 -1.70
C PHE A 30 6.42 9.11 -2.52
N ASP A 31 6.39 8.12 -3.43
CA ASP A 31 5.20 7.75 -4.21
C ASP A 31 4.62 8.91 -5.04
N LEU A 32 5.50 9.64 -5.75
CA LEU A 32 5.15 10.84 -6.53
C LEU A 32 4.55 10.55 -7.91
N LYS A 33 4.74 9.34 -8.44
CA LYS A 33 4.32 8.95 -9.80
C LYS A 33 3.30 7.84 -9.80
N THR A 34 3.38 6.97 -8.80
CA THR A 34 2.53 5.78 -8.64
C THR A 34 2.07 5.72 -7.20
N SER A 35 0.95 5.04 -6.98
CA SER A 35 0.48 4.71 -5.64
C SER A 35 1.05 3.39 -5.17
N SER A 36 1.25 3.32 -3.86
CA SER A 36 1.74 2.13 -3.17
C SER A 36 0.65 1.52 -2.31
N TRP A 37 0.54 0.19 -2.33
CA TRP A 37 -0.30 -0.54 -1.39
C TRP A 37 0.29 -0.43 0.02
N ILE A 38 -0.57 -0.09 0.98
CA ILE A 38 -0.30 -0.08 2.42
C ILE A 38 -1.22 -1.06 3.14
N LEU A 39 -0.98 -1.32 4.43
CA LEU A 39 -1.75 -2.26 5.22
C LEU A 39 -3.26 -1.97 5.09
N THR A 40 -3.99 -2.99 4.65
CA THR A 40 -5.45 -2.93 4.52
C THR A 40 -6.07 -3.72 5.65
N PRO A 41 -6.98 -3.12 6.45
CA PRO A 41 -7.68 -3.84 7.50
C PRO A 41 -8.38 -5.10 6.96
N PRO A 42 -8.44 -6.20 7.73
CA PRO A 42 -9.06 -7.45 7.31
C PRO A 42 -10.51 -7.27 6.81
N ASP A 43 -11.29 -6.42 7.49
CA ASP A 43 -12.69 -6.15 7.15
C ASP A 43 -12.85 -5.43 5.80
N PHE A 44 -11.90 -4.57 5.43
CA PHE A 44 -11.88 -3.94 4.11
C PHE A 44 -11.45 -4.94 3.04
N ARG A 45 -10.49 -5.80 3.37
CA ARG A 45 -9.95 -6.79 2.45
C ARG A 45 -10.96 -7.88 2.11
N SER A 46 -11.79 -8.30 3.09
CA SER A 46 -12.86 -9.29 2.91
C SER A 46 -13.94 -8.81 1.94
N LEU A 47 -14.16 -7.50 1.87
CA LEU A 47 -15.03 -6.83 0.90
C LEU A 47 -14.36 -6.60 -0.47
N GLY A 48 -13.13 -7.10 -0.67
CA GLY A 48 -12.38 -6.94 -1.92
C GLY A 48 -11.61 -5.62 -2.05
N GLY A 49 -11.63 -4.77 -1.03
CA GLY A 49 -10.93 -3.49 -0.98
C GLY A 49 -9.44 -3.62 -0.65
N ALA A 50 -8.71 -2.54 -0.91
CA ALA A 50 -7.30 -2.33 -0.56
C ALA A 50 -7.03 -0.82 -0.41
N LEU A 51 -6.17 -0.46 0.55
CA LEU A 51 -5.75 0.92 0.80
C LEU A 51 -4.49 1.26 0.01
N PHE A 52 -4.44 2.45 -0.55
CA PHE A 52 -3.32 2.94 -1.33
C PHE A 52 -2.93 4.34 -0.88
N GLY A 53 -1.63 4.62 -0.88
CA GLY A 53 -1.05 5.93 -0.61
C GLY A 53 -0.29 6.48 -1.80
N ASP A 54 -0.44 7.78 -2.07
CA ASP A 54 0.47 8.54 -2.93
C ASP A 54 0.65 9.98 -2.44
N ARG A 55 1.61 10.71 -3.03
CA ARG A 55 1.81 12.13 -2.76
C ARG A 55 1.70 12.95 -4.04
N ARG A 56 0.72 13.85 -4.07
CA ARG A 56 0.45 14.75 -5.20
C ARG A 56 0.20 16.15 -4.70
N CYS A 57 0.59 17.17 -5.48
CA CYS A 57 0.36 18.57 -5.11
C CYS A 57 0.89 18.89 -3.68
N ASN A 58 2.02 18.30 -3.30
CA ASN A 58 2.62 18.39 -1.97
C ASN A 58 1.71 17.94 -0.79
N ARG A 59 0.72 17.08 -1.08
CA ARG A 59 -0.20 16.50 -0.10
C ARG A 59 -0.19 14.98 -0.22
N VAL A 60 -0.25 14.31 0.93
CA VAL A 60 -0.40 12.86 0.99
C VAL A 60 -1.87 12.50 0.89
N PHE A 61 -2.20 11.55 0.01
CA PHE A 61 -3.53 11.01 -0.16
C PHE A 61 -3.53 9.53 0.20
N ILE A 62 -4.55 9.13 0.97
CA ILE A 62 -4.86 7.73 1.23
C ILE A 62 -6.27 7.48 0.72
N TYR A 63 -6.45 6.41 -0.05
CA TYR A 63 -7.72 6.09 -0.67
C TYR A 63 -7.89 4.58 -0.86
N GLN A 64 -9.13 4.15 -1.01
CA GLN A 64 -9.48 2.76 -1.29
C GLN A 64 -9.52 2.49 -2.81
N ASN A 65 -9.12 1.28 -3.21
CA ASN A 65 -9.46 0.69 -4.51
C ASN A 65 -9.75 -0.81 -4.35
N GLY A 66 -10.21 -1.44 -5.43
CA GLY A 66 -10.23 -2.90 -5.50
C GLY A 66 -8.82 -3.49 -5.44
N ALA A 67 -8.66 -4.59 -4.70
CA ALA A 67 -7.37 -5.27 -4.58
C ALA A 67 -6.83 -5.81 -5.90
N GLN A 68 -7.69 -6.00 -6.91
CA GLN A 68 -7.29 -6.37 -8.28
C GLN A 68 -6.34 -5.33 -8.91
N SER A 69 -6.50 -4.05 -8.57
CA SER A 69 -5.69 -2.94 -9.09
C SER A 69 -4.23 -2.96 -8.64
N TYR A 70 -3.89 -3.77 -7.63
CA TYR A 70 -2.50 -3.99 -7.21
C TYR A 70 -1.71 -4.76 -8.29
N TYR A 71 -2.30 -5.84 -8.81
CA TYR A 71 -1.59 -6.80 -9.67
C TYR A 71 -1.25 -6.27 -11.06
N SER A 72 -1.72 -5.07 -11.43
CA SER A 72 -1.54 -4.53 -12.77
C SER A 72 -0.37 -3.58 -12.95
N SER A 73 0.23 -3.00 -11.88
CA SER A 73 1.38 -2.07 -12.01
C SER A 73 1.87 -1.40 -10.70
N ARG A 74 1.35 -1.76 -9.52
CA ARG A 74 1.57 -0.97 -8.29
C ARG A 74 2.49 -1.69 -7.30
N GLY A 75 3.41 -0.94 -6.69
CA GLY A 75 4.26 -1.43 -5.62
C GLY A 75 3.55 -1.44 -4.27
N PHE A 76 4.27 -1.84 -3.22
CA PHE A 76 3.79 -1.78 -1.83
C PHE A 76 4.86 -1.18 -0.92
N ARG A 77 4.45 -0.69 0.25
CA ARG A 77 5.36 -0.23 1.30
C ARG A 77 5.31 -1.20 2.47
N ALA A 78 6.48 -1.68 2.88
CA ALA A 78 6.65 -2.56 4.02
C ALA A 78 7.83 -2.10 4.88
N LYS A 79 7.78 -2.45 6.17
CA LYS A 79 8.89 -2.35 7.11
C LYS A 79 9.63 -3.66 7.17
N LEU A 80 10.96 -3.58 7.27
CA LEU A 80 11.80 -4.72 7.56
C LEU A 80 11.91 -4.85 9.08
N SER A 81 11.52 -6.00 9.61
CA SER A 81 11.83 -6.39 10.99
C SER A 81 13.11 -7.23 10.95
N LEU A 82 14.16 -6.76 11.62
CA LEU A 82 15.44 -7.45 11.76
C LEU A 82 15.45 -8.37 12.98
#